data_AF-A0A5R2MT16-F1
#
_entry.id   AF-A0A5R2MT16-F1
#
_cell.length_a   1.000
_cell.length_b   1.000
_cell.length_c   1.000
_cell.angle_alpha   90.00
_cell.angle_beta   90.00
_cell.angle_gamma   90.00
#
_symmetry.space_group_name_H-M   'P 1'
#
loop_
_entity.id
_entity.type
_entity.pdbx_description
1 polymer ?
#
loop_
_entity_poly.entity_id
_entity_poly.type
_entity_poly.pdbx_seq_one_letter_code
_entity_poly.pdbx_strand_id
1 'polypeptide(L)'
;MTILFTFLCSFSASYFFNVIYDAPKKLFFPAGFAGSMGYFVSYILEQSFEMDSIYSSLLGSLTLGLLAHIMSRIFKAPVVLFMIPGIIPL
;
A
#
# COMPACT_ATOMS: atom_id res chain seq x y z
N MET A 1 10.56 5.88 -16.40
CA MET A 1 9.44 6.82 -16.61
C MET A 1 8.08 6.27 -16.17
N THR A 2 8.00 5.02 -15.69
CA THR A 2 6.75 4.37 -15.22
C THR A 2 6.56 4.46 -13.71
N ILE A 3 7.64 4.28 -12.93
CA ILE A 3 7.60 4.22 -11.45
C ILE A 3 6.92 5.43 -10.78
N LEU A 4 7.23 6.64 -11.23
CA LEU A 4 6.66 7.86 -10.63
C LEU A 4 5.15 7.95 -10.85
N PHE A 5 4.68 7.52 -12.02
CA PHE A 5 3.26 7.55 -12.39
C PHE A 5 2.47 6.48 -11.63
N THR A 6 3.03 5.28 -11.46
CA THR A 6 2.42 4.22 -10.66
C THR A 6 2.34 4.61 -9.19
N PHE A 7 3.38 5.28 -8.67
CA PHE A 7 3.38 5.79 -7.29
C PHE A 7 2.30 6.86 -7.09
N LEU A 8 2.17 7.81 -8.03
CA LEU A 8 1.15 8.86 -7.99
C LEU A 8 -0.28 8.32 -8.16
N CYS A 9 -0.48 7.33 -9.03
CA CYS A 9 -1.79 6.68 -9.20
C CYS A 9 -2.18 5.86 -7.97
N SER A 10 -1.28 5.03 -7.42
CA SER A 10 -1.54 4.27 -6.20
C SER A 10 -1.75 5.17 -4.99
N PHE A 11 -1.02 6.28 -4.89
CA PHE A 11 -1.22 7.28 -3.84
C PHE A 11 -2.60 7.95 -3.98
N SER A 12 -2.99 8.34 -5.19
CA SER A 12 -4.31 8.95 -5.44
C SER A 12 -5.46 7.98 -5.21
N ALA A 13 -5.34 6.72 -5.64
CA ALA A 13 -6.34 5.68 -5.39
C ALA A 13 -6.51 5.43 -3.87
N SER A 14 -5.40 5.35 -3.14
CA SER A 14 -5.42 5.23 -1.67
C SER A 14 -6.04 6.43 -0.98
N TYR A 15 -5.81 7.63 -1.52
CA TYR A 15 -6.39 8.86 -1.03
C TYR A 15 -7.92 8.87 -1.23
N PHE A 16 -8.43 8.58 -2.43
CA PHE A 16 -9.87 8.58 -2.69
C PHE A 16 -10.64 7.50 -1.93
N PHE A 17 -10.04 6.32 -1.70
CA PHE A 17 -10.69 5.28 -0.89
C PHE A 17 -10.86 5.67 0.58
N ASN A 18 -9.94 6.44 1.16
CA ASN A 18 -10.12 7.01 2.50
C ASN A 18 -11.19 8.11 2.55
N VAL A 19 -11.47 8.80 1.43
CA VAL A 19 -12.60 9.75 1.34
C VAL A 19 -13.92 8.99 1.41
N ILE A 20 -14.00 7.83 0.73
CA ILE A 20 -15.21 6.99 0.69
C ILE A 20 -15.53 6.37 2.05
N TYR A 21 -14.51 5.96 2.81
CA TYR A 21 -14.67 5.35 4.14
C TYR A 21 -14.87 6.36 5.28
N ASP A 22 -14.98 7.66 4.97
CA ASP A 22 -15.08 8.77 5.94
C ASP A 22 -13.97 8.69 7.01
N ALA A 23 -12.78 8.26 6.58
CA ALA A 23 -11.64 8.10 7.47
C ALA A 23 -11.15 9.49 7.91
N PRO A 24 -10.65 9.64 9.15
CA PRO A 24 -10.09 10.92 9.60
C PRO A 24 -9.03 11.43 8.61
N LYS A 25 -9.12 12.71 8.19
CA LYS A 25 -8.21 13.35 7.21
C LYS A 25 -6.70 13.17 7.50
N LYS A 26 -6.36 12.83 8.74
CA LYS A 26 -4.99 12.52 9.21
C LYS A 26 -4.45 11.17 8.71
N LEU A 27 -5.32 10.24 8.29
CA LEU A 27 -4.98 8.87 7.92
C LEU A 27 -4.72 8.67 6.41
N PHE A 28 -5.07 9.66 5.59
CA PHE A 28 -4.92 9.59 4.14
C PHE A 28 -3.47 9.41 3.70
N PHE A 29 -2.57 10.22 4.28
CA PHE A 29 -1.14 10.15 4.01
C PHE A 29 -0.51 8.81 4.40
N PRO A 30 -0.68 8.32 5.65
CA PRO A 30 -0.06 7.06 6.05
C PRO A 30 -0.67 5.83 5.35
N ALA A 31 -1.93 5.88 4.94
CA ALA A 31 -2.53 4.82 4.11
C ALA A 31 -1.96 4.78 2.69
N GLY A 32 -1.81 5.93 2.03
CA GLY A 32 -1.16 6.00 0.72
C GLY A 32 0.29 5.55 0.78
N PHE A 33 1.00 5.89 1.86
CA PHE A 33 2.39 5.47 2.08
C PHE A 33 2.53 3.97 2.37
N ALA A 34 1.60 3.38 3.13
CA ALA A 34 1.60 1.95 3.38
C ALA A 34 1.33 1.15 2.08
N GLY A 35 0.35 1.58 1.28
CA GLY A 35 0.02 0.97 -0.01
C GLY A 35 1.15 1.06 -1.03
N SER A 36 1.76 2.24 -1.16
CA SER A 36 2.88 2.43 -2.07
C SER A 36 4.13 1.65 -1.65
N MET A 37 4.38 1.48 -0.34
CA MET A 37 5.47 0.61 0.14
C MET A 37 5.24 -0.87 -0.18
N GLY A 38 4.01 -1.38 -0.02
CA GLY A 38 3.68 -2.76 -0.39
C GLY A 38 3.96 -3.04 -1.87
N TYR A 39 3.51 -2.12 -2.74
CA TYR A 39 3.77 -2.19 -4.18
C TYR A 39 5.24 -2.00 -4.54
N PHE A 40 5.96 -1.10 -3.84
CA PHE A 40 7.37 -0.88 -4.08
C PHE A 40 8.21 -2.11 -3.75
N VAL A 41 7.85 -2.83 -2.68
CA VAL A 41 8.49 -4.10 -2.31
C VAL A 41 8.22 -5.14 -3.40
N SER A 42 6.98 -5.37 -3.82
CA SER A 42 6.68 -6.34 -4.88
C SER A 42 7.39 -6.01 -6.18
N TYR A 43 7.43 -4.73 -6.56
CA TYR A 43 8.11 -4.26 -7.78
C TYR A 43 9.63 -4.48 -7.74
N ILE A 44 10.28 -4.21 -6.60
CA ILE A 44 11.73 -4.48 -6.44
C ILE A 44 12.02 -5.99 -6.52
N LEU A 45 11.19 -6.82 -5.89
CA LEU A 45 11.35 -8.27 -5.92
C LEU A 45 11.19 -8.83 -7.33
N GLU A 46 10.19 -8.36 -8.07
CA GLU A 46 9.95 -8.79 -9.44
C GLU A 46 11.10 -8.34 -10.37
N GLN A 47 11.55 -7.09 -10.25
CA GLN A 47 12.56 -6.54 -11.18
C GLN A 47 14.01 -6.87 -10.81
N SER A 48 14.33 -7.07 -9.53
CA SER A 48 15.73 -7.32 -9.07
C SER A 48 16.05 -8.81 -8.92
N PHE A 49 15.05 -9.65 -8.65
CA PHE A 49 15.25 -11.08 -8.44
C PHE A 49 14.64 -11.95 -9.54
N GLU A 50 13.97 -11.38 -10.55
CA GLU A 50 13.22 -12.11 -11.58
C GLU A 50 12.31 -13.20 -10.97
N MET A 51 11.79 -12.93 -9.76
CA MET A 51 10.94 -13.87 -9.05
C MET A 51 9.56 -13.90 -9.69
N ASP A 52 9.02 -15.11 -9.84
CA ASP A 52 7.64 -15.32 -10.30
C ASP A 52 6.67 -14.38 -9.57
N SER A 53 5.74 -13.81 -10.33
CA SER A 53 4.74 -12.83 -9.87
C SER A 53 4.05 -13.29 -8.57
N ILE A 54 3.82 -14.59 -8.41
CA ILE A 54 3.22 -15.19 -7.22
C ILE A 54 4.04 -14.90 -5.94
N TYR A 55 5.36 -15.08 -5.98
CA TYR A 55 6.21 -14.86 -4.80
C TYR A 55 6.40 -13.37 -4.52
N SER A 56 6.46 -12.54 -5.57
CA SER A 56 6.56 -11.09 -5.45
C SER A 56 5.30 -10.46 -4.83
N SER A 57 4.10 -10.86 -5.27
CA SER A 57 2.83 -10.41 -4.69
C SER A 57 2.62 -10.96 -3.27
N LEU A 58 3.07 -12.19 -3.00
CA LEU A 58 3.04 -12.74 -1.64
C LEU A 58 3.86 -11.86 -0.68
N LEU A 59 5.12 -11.56 -1.01
CA LEU A 59 6.00 -10.76 -0.16
C LEU A 59 5.59 -9.28 -0.08
N GLY A 60 5.06 -8.72 -1.17
CA GLY A 60 4.47 -7.38 -1.18
C GLY A 60 3.22 -7.26 -0.30
N SER A 61 2.31 -8.23 -0.36
CA SER A 61 1.12 -8.26 0.52
C SER A 61 1.48 -8.51 2.00
N LEU A 62 2.52 -9.31 2.26
CA LEU A 62 3.05 -9.56 3.62
C LEU A 62 3.63 -8.28 4.23
N THR A 63 4.43 -7.56 3.46
CA THR A 63 5.01 -6.27 3.90
C THR A 63 3.93 -5.20 4.06
N LEU A 64 2.96 -5.13 3.15
CA LEU A 64 1.78 -4.28 3.28
C LEU A 64 1.01 -4.58 4.57
N GLY A 65 0.75 -5.85 4.87
CA GLY A 65 0.02 -6.27 6.06
C GLY A 65 0.74 -5.90 7.35
N LEU A 66 2.07 -6.07 7.40
CA LEU A 66 2.90 -5.66 8.53
C LEU A 66 2.89 -4.14 8.72
N LEU A 67 3.07 -3.37 7.65
CA LEU A 67 3.01 -1.91 7.68
C LEU A 67 1.64 -1.40 8.10
N ALA A 68 0.57 -1.97 7.56
CA ALA A 68 -0.80 -1.65 7.93
C ALA A 68 -1.06 -1.90 9.42
N HIS A 69 -0.51 -3.00 9.97
CA HIS A 69 -0.65 -3.33 11.39
C HIS A 69 0.18 -2.43 12.33
N ILE A 70 1.34 -1.95 11.88
CA ILE A 70 2.15 -0.99 12.64
C ILE A 70 1.49 0.39 12.60
N MET A 71 1.05 0.83 11.42
CA MET A 71 0.39 2.13 11.23
C MET A 71 -0.96 2.20 11.94
N SER A 72 -1.74 1.11 11.97
CA SER A 72 -2.99 1.06 12.73
C SER A 72 -2.77 1.30 14.22
N ARG A 73 -1.65 0.83 14.76
CA ARG A 73 -1.27 0.99 16.17
C ARG A 73 -0.81 2.42 16.48
N ILE A 74 -0.06 3.04 15.56
CA ILE A 74 0.43 4.41 15.71
C ILE A 74 -0.71 5.42 15.59
N PHE A 75 -1.57 5.26 14.58
CA PHE A 75 -2.64 6.20 14.29
C PHE A 75 -3.98 5.85 14.95
N LYS A 76 -4.04 4.78 15.76
CA LYS A 76 -5.24 4.29 16.47
C LYS A 76 -6.46 4.15 15.55
N ALA A 77 -6.25 3.60 14.36
CA ALA A 77 -7.29 3.42 13.34
C ALA A 77 -7.35 1.95 12.90
N PRO A 78 -8.50 1.46 12.42
CA PRO A 78 -8.63 0.07 11.99
C PRO A 78 -7.67 -0.25 10.83
N VAL A 79 -7.00 -1.41 10.91
CA VAL A 79 -6.03 -1.93 9.92
C VAL A 79 -6.58 -1.92 8.49
N VAL A 80 -7.88 -2.18 8.36
CA VAL A 80 -8.59 -2.27 7.08
C VAL A 80 -8.45 -0.98 6.24
N LEU A 81 -8.37 0.19 6.89
CA LEU A 81 -8.19 1.48 6.20
C LEU A 81 -6.82 1.62 5.50
N PHE A 82 -5.82 0.89 5.97
CA PHE A 82 -4.49 0.85 5.35
C PHE A 82 -4.34 -0.31 4.36
N MET A 83 -5.10 -1.38 4.58
CA MET A 83 -4.98 -2.64 3.85
C MET A 83 -5.76 -2.63 2.52
N ILE A 84 -7.00 -2.12 2.50
CA ILE A 84 -7.82 -2.01 1.26
C ILE A 84 -7.08 -1.26 0.14
N PRO A 85 -6.56 -0.04 0.36
CA PRO A 85 -5.96 0.73 -0.71
C PRO A 85 -4.61 0.16 -1.19
N GLY A 86 -3.92 -0.61 -0.36
CA GLY A 86 -2.67 -1.28 -0.73
C GLY A 86 -2.86 -2.61 -1.45
N ILE A 87 -3.99 -3.31 -1.27
CA ILE A 87 -4.28 -4.58 -1.95
C ILE A 87 -4.65 -4.37 -3.42
N ILE A 88 -5.36 -3.30 -3.75
CA ILE A 88 -5.83 -3.03 -5.13
C ILE A 88 -4.67 -2.88 -6.15
N PRO A 89 -3.57 -2.18 -5.84
CA PRO A 89 -2.47 -2.02 -6.79
C PRO A 89 -1.47 -3.19 -6.82
N LEU A 90 -1.57 -4.17 -5.91
CA LEU A 90 -0.64 -5.30 -5.74
C LEU A 90 -1.03 -6.48 -6.62
#